data_AF-A0A927TV12-F1
#
_entry.id   AF-A0A927TV12-F1
#
_cell.length_a   1.000
_cell.length_b   1.000
_cell.length_c   1.000
_cell.angle_alpha   90.00
_cell.angle_beta   90.00
_cell.angle_gamma   90.00
#
_symmetry.space_group_name_H-M   'P 1'
#
loop_
_entity.id
_entity.type
_entity.pdbx_description
1 polymer ?
#
loop_
_entity_poly.entity_id
_entity_poly.type
_entity_poly.pdbx_seq_one_letter_code
_entity_poly.pdbx_strand_id
1 'polypeptide(L)'
;MAFKIVRNDITKMKVDAIVNTANEEPIYAEGTDTAVYKAAGEELLLAERRKIGVMKEGDVAITPGFRLPAKYIIHAVSPYYIDGMQGEEEKLRLCYQRSLKLAYENNCKSIAFPLISTGSFGYPKEEGMRIAADEINAFLLSHDMLIYLVVFDSESTRLGRNLYPDLEAYIDQNYVADKGREEYGIPNFLRSAQASRSCATGEAQEDSTDECLSEFEETSEETMLCSQDEVTGIAKALSVGEQPIEELETALAERMKHLSDTFQQYLLYLIEAKGQTNAEVYNRAIISKQLFSKIKLNPDYHPDKATAMRLCVGAQLNLDETKDLLARAGYALSPCDKRDIIFSFFIEREIFDMIEIDIALEEHGLTCFI
;
A
#
# COMPACT_ATOMS: atom_id res chain seq x y z
N MET A 1 6.85 -1.15 -17.45
CA MET A 1 6.26 -2.02 -16.40
C MET A 1 6.51 -1.44 -15.02
N ALA A 2 5.93 -2.04 -13.98
CA ALA A 2 5.89 -1.49 -12.62
C ALA A 2 7.16 -1.78 -11.80
N PHE A 3 7.59 -0.77 -11.04
CA PHE A 3 8.43 -0.94 -9.85
C PHE A 3 7.51 -1.18 -8.64
N LYS A 4 7.78 -2.21 -7.84
CA LYS A 4 6.97 -2.56 -6.66
C LYS A 4 7.84 -2.76 -5.43
N ILE A 5 7.43 -2.21 -4.30
CA ILE A 5 8.03 -2.49 -2.99
C ILE A 5 7.15 -3.56 -2.32
N VAL A 6 7.75 -4.66 -1.85
CA VAL A 6 7.00 -5.78 -1.26
C VAL A 6 7.68 -6.26 0.01
N ARG A 7 6.89 -6.65 1.01
CA ARG A 7 7.40 -7.33 2.19
C ARG A 7 7.38 -8.83 1.97
N ASN A 8 8.54 -9.46 1.76
CA ASN A 8 8.61 -10.89 1.45
C ASN A 8 10.00 -11.48 1.75
N ASP A 9 10.11 -12.80 1.65
CA ASP A 9 11.36 -13.52 1.60
C ASP A 9 11.87 -13.58 0.15
N ILE A 10 13.01 -12.92 -0.11
CA ILE A 10 13.60 -12.83 -1.45
C ILE A 10 13.88 -14.23 -2.06
N THR A 11 14.15 -15.24 -1.23
CA THR A 11 14.43 -16.61 -1.70
C THR A 11 13.19 -17.32 -2.24
N LYS A 12 11.98 -16.81 -1.93
CA LYS A 12 10.69 -17.35 -2.37
C LYS A 12 10.10 -16.61 -3.57
N MET A 13 10.74 -15.52 -4.01
CA MET A 13 10.26 -14.69 -5.12
C MET A 13 10.26 -15.49 -6.43
N LYS A 14 9.11 -15.50 -7.11
CA LYS A 14 8.93 -16.13 -8.43
C LYS A 14 9.21 -15.11 -9.53
N VAL A 15 10.49 -14.83 -9.73
CA VAL A 15 11.02 -13.86 -10.72
C VAL A 15 12.10 -14.50 -11.57
N ASP A 16 12.55 -13.87 -12.65
CA ASP A 16 13.63 -14.44 -13.48
C ASP A 16 14.99 -14.36 -12.76
N ALA A 17 15.29 -13.24 -12.09
CA ALA A 17 16.50 -13.06 -11.32
C ALA A 17 16.23 -12.54 -9.91
N ILE A 18 16.98 -13.01 -8.92
CA ILE A 18 17.07 -12.34 -7.61
C ILE A 18 18.45 -11.73 -7.44
N VAL A 19 18.55 -10.67 -6.65
CA VAL A 19 19.84 -10.09 -6.27
C VAL A 19 20.22 -10.56 -4.87
N ASN A 20 21.46 -11.01 -4.73
CA ASN A 20 22.07 -11.39 -3.47
C ASN A 20 23.13 -10.36 -3.07
N THR A 21 23.17 -9.98 -1.79
CA THR A 21 24.25 -9.18 -1.20
C THR A 21 25.43 -10.09 -0.91
N ALA A 22 26.49 -9.99 -1.69
CA ALA A 22 27.63 -10.91 -1.65
C ALA A 22 28.87 -10.30 -0.97
N ASN A 23 29.76 -11.18 -0.53
CA ASN A 23 31.10 -10.82 -0.06
C ASN A 23 32.09 -10.66 -1.23
N GLU A 24 33.23 -9.99 -1.00
CA GLU A 24 34.30 -9.87 -2.02
C GLU A 24 34.86 -11.25 -2.41
N GLU A 25 35.29 -12.00 -1.41
CA GLU A 25 35.77 -13.37 -1.55
C GLU A 25 34.61 -14.34 -1.89
N PRO A 26 34.88 -15.47 -2.56
CA PRO A 26 33.87 -16.49 -2.86
C PRO A 26 33.52 -17.31 -1.62
N ILE A 27 32.95 -16.62 -0.64
CA ILE A 27 32.41 -17.11 0.62
C ILE A 27 31.01 -16.51 0.80
N TYR A 28 30.26 -17.05 1.75
CA TYR A 28 29.00 -16.45 2.17
C TYR A 28 28.98 -16.24 3.67
N ALA A 29 28.25 -15.21 4.08
CA ALA A 29 28.13 -14.77 5.47
C ALA A 29 26.66 -14.71 5.89
N GLU A 30 26.41 -14.23 7.11
CA GLU A 30 25.07 -14.15 7.70
C GLU A 30 24.09 -13.27 6.91
N GLY A 31 22.81 -13.32 7.30
CA GLY A 31 21.74 -12.52 6.68
C GLY A 31 21.26 -13.08 5.35
N THR A 32 20.96 -12.18 4.40
CA THR A 32 20.41 -12.52 3.08
C THR A 32 21.30 -13.50 2.32
N ASP A 33 22.62 -13.38 2.46
CA ASP A 33 23.59 -14.22 1.76
C ASP A 33 23.47 -15.69 2.18
N THR A 34 23.48 -15.98 3.48
CA THR A 34 23.22 -17.33 4.01
C THR A 34 21.85 -17.88 3.57
N ALA A 35 20.80 -17.05 3.55
CA ALA A 35 19.48 -17.48 3.14
C ALA A 35 19.45 -17.92 1.66
N VAL A 36 20.08 -17.13 0.78
CA VAL A 36 20.19 -17.44 -0.65
C VAL A 36 21.01 -18.71 -0.87
N TYR A 37 22.16 -18.87 -0.20
CA TYR A 37 22.99 -20.07 -0.34
C TYR A 37 22.27 -21.34 0.13
N LYS A 38 21.60 -21.30 1.28
CA LYS A 38 20.79 -22.42 1.79
C LYS A 38 19.69 -22.80 0.80
N ALA A 39 18.94 -21.82 0.32
CA ALA A 39 17.83 -22.04 -0.60
C ALA A 39 18.29 -22.56 -1.97
N ALA A 40 19.32 -21.96 -2.56
CA ALA A 40 19.87 -22.37 -3.86
C ALA A 40 20.58 -23.73 -3.81
N GLY A 41 21.26 -24.04 -2.71
CA GLY A 41 22.17 -25.19 -2.58
C GLY A 41 23.60 -24.72 -2.39
N GLU A 42 24.08 -24.81 -1.14
CA GLU A 42 25.32 -24.17 -0.68
C GLU A 42 26.53 -24.60 -1.53
N GLU A 43 26.75 -25.90 -1.71
CA GLU A 43 27.91 -26.41 -2.46
C GLU A 43 27.88 -26.01 -3.95
N LEU A 44 26.69 -26.03 -4.56
CA LEU A 44 26.51 -25.71 -5.99
C LEU A 44 26.76 -24.24 -6.25
N LEU A 45 26.14 -23.37 -5.46
CA LEU A 45 26.30 -21.93 -5.60
C LEU A 45 27.73 -21.49 -5.29
N LEU A 46 28.34 -22.07 -4.24
CA LEU A 46 29.72 -21.77 -3.88
C LEU A 46 30.71 -22.21 -4.95
N ALA A 47 30.47 -23.34 -5.62
CA ALA A 47 31.30 -23.79 -6.73
C ALA A 47 31.28 -22.79 -7.91
N GLU A 48 30.12 -22.21 -8.26
CA GLU A 48 30.05 -21.16 -9.29
C GLU A 48 30.69 -19.85 -8.82
N ARG A 49 30.45 -19.42 -7.58
CA ARG A 49 31.09 -18.22 -7.03
C ARG A 49 32.61 -18.32 -6.99
N ARG A 50 33.17 -19.51 -6.76
CA ARG A 50 34.62 -19.77 -6.86
C ARG A 50 35.16 -19.65 -8.28
N LYS A 51 34.37 -19.97 -9.32
CA LYS A 51 34.78 -19.76 -10.72
C LYS A 51 34.82 -18.28 -11.09
N ILE A 52 33.90 -17.48 -10.52
CA ILE A 52 33.89 -16.02 -10.66
C ILE A 52 35.12 -15.42 -9.95
N GLY A 53 35.43 -15.90 -8.74
CA GLY A 53 36.57 -15.43 -7.96
C GLY A 53 36.24 -14.21 -7.10
N VAL A 54 37.27 -13.38 -6.86
CA VAL A 54 37.17 -12.18 -6.03
C VAL A 54 36.49 -11.06 -6.81
N MET A 55 35.53 -10.40 -6.17
CA MET A 55 34.82 -9.23 -6.68
C MET A 55 35.04 -8.04 -5.75
N LYS A 56 35.16 -6.82 -6.28
CA LYS A 56 35.31 -5.62 -5.45
C LYS A 56 33.96 -4.98 -5.15
N GLU A 57 33.89 -4.09 -4.17
CA GLU A 57 32.69 -3.27 -3.95
C GLU A 57 32.23 -2.58 -5.25
N GLY A 58 30.92 -2.68 -5.53
CA GLY A 58 30.29 -2.21 -6.75
C GLY A 58 30.30 -3.24 -7.90
N ASP A 59 31.06 -4.34 -7.80
CA ASP A 59 31.04 -5.40 -8.81
C ASP A 59 29.82 -6.31 -8.64
N VAL A 60 29.38 -6.85 -9.78
CA VAL A 60 28.26 -7.80 -9.84
C VAL A 60 28.61 -8.98 -10.74
N ALA A 61 28.07 -10.16 -10.43
CA ALA A 61 28.19 -11.34 -11.27
C ALA A 61 26.91 -12.18 -11.22
N ILE A 62 26.67 -12.99 -12.25
CA ILE A 62 25.47 -13.83 -12.38
C ILE A 62 25.82 -15.31 -12.30
N THR A 63 24.96 -16.07 -11.64
CA THR A 63 25.00 -17.54 -11.59
C THR A 63 23.60 -18.11 -11.84
N PRO A 64 23.46 -19.41 -12.16
CA PRO A 64 22.16 -20.07 -12.17
C PRO A 64 21.49 -20.05 -10.79
N GLY A 65 20.15 -20.02 -10.75
CA GLY A 65 19.38 -20.01 -9.50
C GLY A 65 19.28 -21.35 -8.77
N PHE A 66 19.71 -22.44 -9.41
CA PHE A 66 19.71 -23.79 -8.86
C PHE A 66 18.33 -24.23 -8.33
N ARG A 67 18.19 -24.41 -7.01
CA ARG A 67 16.95 -24.84 -6.35
C ARG A 67 15.98 -23.68 -6.08
N LEU A 68 16.37 -22.44 -6.32
CA LEU A 68 15.47 -21.30 -6.19
C LEU A 68 14.37 -21.32 -7.26
N PRO A 69 13.21 -20.69 -7.01
CA PRO A 69 12.22 -20.44 -8.05
C PRO A 69 12.73 -19.54 -9.18
N ALA A 70 13.74 -18.70 -8.89
CA ALA A 70 14.36 -17.82 -9.85
C ALA A 70 15.36 -18.56 -10.75
N LYS A 71 15.48 -18.11 -12.01
CA LYS A 71 16.38 -18.71 -12.99
C LYS A 71 17.83 -18.32 -12.72
N TYR A 72 18.05 -17.11 -12.22
CA TYR A 72 19.38 -16.56 -11.97
C TYR A 72 19.50 -15.94 -10.58
N ILE A 73 20.73 -15.94 -10.06
CA ILE A 73 21.14 -15.14 -8.90
C ILE A 73 22.17 -14.14 -9.39
N ILE A 74 21.92 -12.86 -9.16
CA ILE A 74 22.88 -11.78 -9.39
C ILE A 74 23.51 -11.43 -8.06
N HIS A 75 24.80 -11.69 -7.92
CA HIS A 75 25.59 -11.38 -6.74
C HIS A 75 26.13 -9.96 -6.87
N ALA A 76 25.78 -9.08 -5.94
CA ALA A 76 26.30 -7.72 -5.88
C ALA A 76 27.13 -7.53 -4.61
N VAL A 77 28.38 -7.09 -4.75
CA VAL A 77 29.24 -6.77 -3.60
C VAL A 77 28.99 -5.32 -3.21
N SER A 78 28.23 -5.13 -2.15
CA SER A 78 27.85 -3.80 -1.68
C SER A 78 28.93 -3.14 -0.84
N PRO A 79 29.02 -1.79 -0.83
CA PRO A 79 29.96 -1.08 0.02
C PRO A 79 29.59 -1.21 1.50
N TYR A 80 30.61 -1.31 2.36
CA TYR A 80 30.43 -1.11 3.80
C TYR A 80 30.28 0.39 4.11
N TYR A 81 29.23 0.79 4.83
CA TYR A 81 28.99 2.20 5.17
C TYR A 81 29.87 2.66 6.33
N ILE A 82 30.61 3.75 6.14
CA ILE A 82 31.46 4.34 7.18
C ILE A 82 30.94 5.73 7.53
N ASP A 83 30.98 6.65 6.58
CA ASP A 83 30.61 8.06 6.76
C ASP A 83 29.99 8.71 5.52
N GLY A 84 29.87 7.98 4.41
CA GLY A 84 29.34 8.47 3.14
C GLY A 84 30.34 9.29 2.31
N MET A 85 31.59 9.42 2.78
CA MET A 85 32.62 10.25 2.14
C MET A 85 33.71 9.43 1.42
N GLN A 86 33.59 8.09 1.41
CA GLN A 86 34.53 7.14 0.78
C GLN A 86 34.01 6.56 -0.55
N GLY A 87 33.00 7.21 -1.14
CA GLY A 87 32.37 6.79 -2.39
C GLY A 87 31.35 5.65 -2.20
N GLU A 88 30.81 5.46 -0.99
CA GLU A 88 29.83 4.42 -0.70
C GLU A 88 28.55 4.59 -1.54
N GLU A 89 28.05 5.82 -1.71
CA GLU A 89 26.87 6.07 -2.56
C GLU A 89 27.12 5.64 -4.01
N GLU A 90 28.27 6.01 -4.59
CA GLU A 90 28.63 5.64 -5.97
C GLU A 90 28.71 4.12 -6.15
N LYS A 91 29.35 3.41 -5.21
CA LYS A 91 29.46 1.95 -5.24
C LYS A 91 28.09 1.28 -5.08
N LEU A 92 27.22 1.82 -4.23
CA LEU A 92 25.85 1.31 -4.05
C LEU A 92 25.01 1.51 -5.31
N ARG A 93 25.12 2.69 -5.96
CA ARG A 93 24.48 2.95 -7.26
C ARG A 93 24.96 1.97 -8.33
N LEU A 94 26.27 1.73 -8.41
CA LEU A 94 26.85 0.74 -9.34
C LEU A 94 26.28 -0.67 -9.13
N CYS A 95 26.02 -1.08 -7.88
CA CYS A 95 25.40 -2.38 -7.59
C CYS A 95 24.02 -2.50 -8.26
N TYR A 96 23.16 -1.49 -8.13
CA TYR A 96 21.84 -1.49 -8.78
C TYR A 96 21.96 -1.43 -10.31
N GLN A 97 22.71 -0.47 -10.84
CA GLN A 97 22.87 -0.26 -12.28
C GLN A 97 23.38 -1.52 -12.99
N ARG A 98 24.46 -2.11 -12.48
CA ARG A 98 25.08 -3.27 -13.11
C ARG A 98 24.21 -4.51 -12.94
N SER A 99 23.49 -4.67 -11.83
CA SER A 99 22.55 -5.78 -11.64
C SER A 99 21.39 -5.71 -12.62
N LEU A 100 20.79 -4.53 -12.80
CA LEU A 100 19.70 -4.30 -13.76
C LEU A 100 20.16 -4.57 -15.20
N LYS A 101 21.33 -4.04 -15.56
CA LYS A 101 21.95 -4.28 -16.87
C LYS A 101 22.19 -5.77 -17.11
N LEU A 102 22.75 -6.48 -16.13
CA LEU A 102 23.06 -7.90 -16.26
C LEU A 102 21.78 -8.74 -16.39
N ALA A 103 20.71 -8.40 -15.65
CA ALA A 103 19.41 -9.04 -15.80
C ALA A 103 18.83 -8.84 -17.21
N TYR A 104 18.93 -7.61 -17.73
CA TYR A 104 18.45 -7.26 -19.07
C TYR A 104 19.22 -8.01 -20.17
N GLU A 105 20.54 -8.02 -20.11
CA GLU A 105 21.41 -8.74 -21.05
C GLU A 105 21.14 -10.26 -21.06
N ASN A 106 20.66 -10.80 -19.93
CA ASN A 106 20.24 -12.19 -19.79
C ASN A 106 18.76 -12.43 -20.11
N ASN A 107 18.08 -11.46 -20.73
CA ASN A 107 16.67 -11.52 -21.13
C ASN A 107 15.69 -11.79 -19.97
N CYS A 108 16.02 -11.32 -18.77
CA CYS A 108 15.11 -11.37 -17.63
C CYS A 108 13.96 -10.38 -17.86
N LYS A 109 12.72 -10.82 -17.62
CA LYS A 109 11.53 -9.96 -17.61
C LYS A 109 11.20 -9.47 -16.21
N SER A 110 11.75 -10.12 -15.18
CA SER A 110 11.53 -9.74 -13.79
C SER A 110 12.77 -9.94 -12.92
N ILE A 111 12.97 -9.01 -11.98
CA ILE A 111 14.07 -9.04 -11.01
C ILE A 111 13.60 -8.60 -9.61
N ALA A 112 14.12 -9.24 -8.57
CA ALA A 112 13.90 -8.84 -7.18
C ALA A 112 15.20 -8.44 -6.49
N PHE A 113 15.22 -7.25 -5.89
CA PHE A 113 16.31 -6.70 -5.10
C PHE A 113 15.98 -6.77 -3.61
N PRO A 114 16.95 -7.09 -2.73
CA PRO A 114 16.84 -6.70 -1.33
C PRO A 114 17.16 -5.20 -1.22
N LEU A 115 16.90 -4.59 -0.06
CA LEU A 115 17.43 -3.26 0.23
C LEU A 115 18.93 -3.33 0.56
N ILE A 116 19.77 -3.20 -0.47
CA ILE A 116 21.22 -3.45 -0.42
C ILE A 116 21.92 -2.55 0.63
N SER A 117 22.89 -3.11 1.36
CA SER A 117 23.76 -2.45 2.35
C SER A 117 23.11 -1.91 3.64
N THR A 118 21.78 -1.91 3.75
CA THR A 118 21.07 -1.33 4.92
C THR A 118 20.94 -2.22 6.16
N GLY A 119 21.42 -3.47 6.06
CA GLY A 119 21.49 -4.41 7.18
C GLY A 119 22.82 -4.28 7.94
N SER A 120 23.57 -5.38 8.01
CA SER A 120 24.85 -5.45 8.74
C SER A 120 25.94 -4.50 8.22
N PHE A 121 25.78 -3.95 7.01
CA PHE A 121 26.75 -3.03 6.39
C PHE A 121 26.46 -1.56 6.75
N GLY A 122 25.39 -1.29 7.51
CA GLY A 122 25.20 -0.02 8.22
C GLY A 122 24.70 1.15 7.38
N TYR A 123 24.40 0.96 6.08
CA TYR A 123 23.94 2.05 5.23
C TYR A 123 22.59 2.61 5.75
N PRO A 124 22.43 3.94 5.87
CA PRO A 124 21.18 4.53 6.32
C PRO A 124 20.00 4.08 5.44
N LYS A 125 18.94 3.54 6.05
CA LYS A 125 17.81 2.94 5.33
C LYS A 125 17.12 3.90 4.37
N GLU A 126 16.90 5.14 4.80
CA GLU A 126 16.27 6.18 3.99
C GLU A 126 17.08 6.49 2.74
N GLU A 127 18.39 6.68 2.90
CA GLU A 127 19.30 6.99 1.81
C GLU A 127 19.47 5.80 0.87
N GLY A 128 19.63 4.59 1.41
CA GLY A 128 19.73 3.36 0.62
C GLY A 128 18.47 3.09 -0.20
N MET A 129 17.30 3.42 0.34
CA MET A 129 16.02 3.27 -0.38
C MET A 129 15.84 4.34 -1.45
N ARG A 130 16.21 5.59 -1.18
CA ARG A 130 16.28 6.66 -2.19
C ARG A 130 17.17 6.24 -3.36
N ILE A 131 18.39 5.77 -3.08
CA ILE A 131 19.34 5.30 -4.10
C ILE A 131 18.74 4.14 -4.91
N ALA A 132 18.16 3.14 -4.25
CA ALA A 132 17.55 2.00 -4.93
C ALA A 132 16.50 2.44 -5.94
N ALA A 133 15.60 3.33 -5.50
CA ALA A 133 14.49 3.76 -6.30
C ALA A 133 14.88 4.77 -7.39
N ASP A 134 15.87 5.64 -7.15
CA ASP A 134 16.50 6.49 -8.18
C ASP A 134 17.00 5.62 -9.35
N GLU A 135 17.82 4.60 -9.05
CA GLU A 135 18.46 3.76 -10.06
C GLU A 135 17.45 2.85 -10.80
N ILE A 136 16.50 2.28 -10.07
CA ILE A 136 15.44 1.45 -10.66
C ILE A 136 14.56 2.29 -11.61
N ASN A 137 14.14 3.48 -11.19
CA ASN A 137 13.31 4.35 -12.03
C ASN A 137 14.09 4.84 -13.26
N ALA A 138 15.35 5.25 -13.09
CA ALA A 138 16.21 5.64 -14.20
C ALA A 138 16.34 4.52 -15.25
N PHE A 139 16.47 3.27 -14.81
CA PHE A 139 16.51 2.12 -15.70
C PHE A 139 15.18 1.91 -16.45
N LEU A 140 14.05 2.02 -15.75
CA LEU A 140 12.71 1.83 -16.32
C LEU A 140 12.28 2.90 -17.35
N LEU A 141 12.97 4.05 -17.40
CA LEU A 141 12.74 5.06 -18.46
C LEU A 141 13.04 4.54 -19.87
N SER A 142 13.91 3.54 -19.99
CA SER A 142 14.40 3.03 -21.28
C SER A 142 14.25 1.51 -21.46
N HIS A 143 13.88 0.79 -20.39
CA HIS A 143 13.78 -0.67 -20.39
C HIS A 143 12.46 -1.11 -19.78
N ASP A 144 11.85 -2.16 -20.35
CA ASP A 144 10.64 -2.76 -19.81
C ASP A 144 10.98 -4.01 -18.99
N MET A 145 10.89 -3.92 -17.67
CA MET A 145 11.16 -5.01 -16.74
C MET A 145 10.30 -4.85 -15.48
N LEU A 146 9.82 -5.94 -14.90
CA LEU A 146 9.13 -5.95 -13.61
C LEU A 146 10.15 -6.01 -12.48
N ILE A 147 10.23 -4.96 -11.66
CA ILE A 147 11.28 -4.84 -10.63
C ILE A 147 10.63 -4.82 -9.25
N TYR A 148 11.11 -5.68 -8.36
CA TYR A 148 10.68 -5.73 -6.96
C TYR A 148 11.79 -5.24 -6.03
N LEU A 149 11.49 -4.36 -5.09
CA LEU A 149 12.31 -4.10 -3.91
C LEU A 149 11.69 -4.84 -2.72
N VAL A 150 12.37 -5.88 -2.26
CA VAL A 150 11.95 -6.77 -1.20
C VAL A 150 12.53 -6.27 0.13
N VAL A 151 11.64 -5.87 1.04
CA VAL A 151 11.98 -5.39 2.38
C VAL A 151 11.51 -6.39 3.44
N PHE A 152 12.25 -6.54 4.54
CA PHE A 152 11.90 -7.51 5.61
C PHE A 152 11.26 -6.85 6.83
N ASP A 153 11.62 -5.60 7.15
CA ASP A 153 11.19 -4.89 8.36
C ASP A 153 10.14 -3.81 8.10
N SER A 154 9.25 -3.62 9.07
CA SER A 154 8.13 -2.66 9.01
C SER A 154 8.57 -1.20 8.88
N GLU A 155 9.74 -0.84 9.40
CA GLU A 155 10.33 0.49 9.26
C GLU A 155 10.74 0.75 7.81
N SER A 156 11.43 -0.18 7.15
CA SER A 156 11.75 -0.07 5.72
C SER A 156 10.49 -0.03 4.84
N THR A 157 9.45 -0.81 5.17
CA THR A 157 8.15 -0.73 4.47
C THR A 157 7.48 0.64 4.67
N ARG A 158 7.61 1.25 5.85
CA ARG A 158 7.10 2.61 6.13
C ARG A 158 7.93 3.69 5.44
N LEU A 159 9.25 3.53 5.36
CA LEU A 159 10.13 4.41 4.60
C LEU A 159 9.80 4.37 3.10
N GLY A 160 9.42 3.20 2.56
CA GLY A 160 8.93 3.09 1.19
C GLY A 160 7.66 3.89 0.93
N ARG A 161 6.77 3.99 1.94
CA ARG A 161 5.58 4.85 1.92
C ARG A 161 5.91 6.35 2.10
N ASN A 162 6.98 6.69 2.83
CA ASN A 162 7.37 8.07 3.13
C ASN A 162 8.33 8.70 2.10
N LEU A 163 9.10 7.90 1.36
CA LEU A 163 10.04 8.35 0.33
C LEU A 163 9.35 8.67 -1.00
N TYR A 164 8.10 8.23 -1.17
CA TYR A 164 7.30 8.49 -2.36
C TYR A 164 5.85 8.92 -2.04
N PRO A 165 5.62 10.14 -1.49
CA PRO A 165 4.36 10.85 -1.69
C PRO A 165 4.19 11.29 -3.16
N ASP A 166 5.32 11.52 -3.85
CA ASP A 166 5.36 12.14 -5.19
C ASP A 166 5.43 11.13 -6.37
N LEU A 167 5.46 9.82 -6.13
CA LEU A 167 5.35 8.83 -7.21
C LEU A 167 3.93 8.83 -7.81
N GLU A 168 2.90 9.13 -7.01
CA GLU A 168 1.55 9.46 -7.49
C GLU A 168 1.54 10.76 -8.31
N ALA A 169 2.23 11.81 -7.85
CA ALA A 169 2.30 13.09 -8.55
C ALA A 169 3.06 13.04 -9.90
N TYR A 170 4.08 12.18 -10.04
CA TYR A 170 4.81 11.99 -11.29
C TYR A 170 4.01 11.17 -12.32
N ILE A 171 3.16 10.26 -11.84
CA ILE A 171 2.15 9.57 -12.67
C ILE A 171 1.09 10.58 -13.12
N ASP A 172 0.69 11.52 -12.26
CA ASP A 172 -0.28 12.56 -12.61
C ASP A 172 0.26 13.58 -13.65
N GLN A 173 1.51 14.02 -13.54
CA GLN A 173 2.07 15.05 -14.44
C GLN A 173 2.24 14.61 -15.91
N ASN A 174 2.30 13.30 -16.18
CA ASN A 174 2.34 12.76 -17.55
C ASN A 174 1.07 12.00 -17.96
N TYR A 175 0.03 11.95 -17.12
CA TYR A 175 -1.20 11.22 -17.43
C TYR A 175 -2.50 11.99 -17.13
N VAL A 176 -2.44 13.17 -16.51
CA VAL A 176 -3.62 14.00 -16.19
C VAL A 176 -3.50 15.39 -16.84
N ALA A 177 -3.46 15.42 -18.17
CA ALA A 177 -3.79 16.64 -18.91
C ALA A 177 -5.31 16.86 -19.07
N ASP A 178 -6.16 15.91 -18.67
CA ASP A 178 -7.59 15.95 -19.03
C ASP A 178 -8.61 15.74 -17.89
N LYS A 179 -8.22 15.91 -16.62
CA LYS A 179 -9.22 15.93 -15.51
C LYS A 179 -9.08 17.06 -14.49
N GLY A 180 -8.37 18.14 -14.82
CA GLY A 180 -8.20 19.31 -13.96
C GLY A 180 -9.40 20.29 -13.89
N ARG A 181 -10.66 19.85 -13.94
CA ARG A 181 -11.80 20.78 -13.90
C ARG A 181 -12.99 20.48 -12.99
N GLU A 182 -13.11 19.31 -12.39
CA GLU A 182 -14.39 18.95 -11.75
C GLU A 182 -14.42 18.78 -10.23
N GLU A 183 -13.29 18.78 -9.52
CA GLU A 183 -13.36 18.53 -8.06
C GLU A 183 -13.09 19.73 -7.15
N TYR A 184 -12.26 20.72 -7.46
CA TYR A 184 -12.18 21.96 -6.65
C TYR A 184 -11.69 23.18 -7.44
N GLY A 185 -12.63 23.90 -8.06
CA GLY A 185 -12.45 25.34 -8.18
C GLY A 185 -12.92 25.98 -6.87
N ILE A 186 -12.02 26.65 -6.12
CA ILE A 186 -12.26 27.89 -5.35
C ILE A 186 -10.92 28.39 -4.73
N PRO A 187 -10.72 29.72 -4.61
CA PRO A 187 -9.45 30.40 -4.87
C PRO A 187 -8.52 30.67 -3.66
N ASN A 188 -7.26 31.00 -4.00
CA ASN A 188 -6.24 31.64 -3.18
C ASN A 188 -6.80 32.70 -2.20
N PHE A 189 -6.90 32.37 -0.92
CA PHE A 189 -6.88 33.34 0.17
C PHE A 189 -6.41 32.67 1.46
N LEU A 190 -5.10 32.48 1.58
CA LEU A 190 -4.29 32.48 2.83
C LEU A 190 -2.83 32.17 2.47
N ARG A 191 -2.29 32.95 1.52
CA ARG A 191 -0.84 33.10 1.30
C ARG A 191 -0.52 34.58 1.21
N SER A 192 -0.75 35.30 2.30
CA SER A 192 -0.25 36.68 2.47
C SER A 192 -0.34 37.15 3.93
N ALA A 193 0.24 36.40 4.88
CA ALA A 193 0.48 36.94 6.21
C ALA A 193 1.55 36.16 7.01
N GLN A 194 2.64 35.74 6.38
CA GLN A 194 3.86 35.36 7.13
C GLN A 194 5.10 35.48 6.24
N ALA A 195 5.25 36.69 5.71
CA ALA A 195 6.51 37.21 5.21
C ALA A 195 6.51 38.70 5.48
N SER A 196 6.69 39.08 6.76
CA SER A 196 7.14 40.39 7.24
C SER A 196 7.05 40.48 8.77
N ARG A 197 8.18 40.86 9.41
CA ARG A 197 8.39 41.27 10.82
C ARG A 197 8.55 40.09 11.81
N SER A 198 9.74 39.74 12.30
CA SER A 198 10.85 40.49 12.91
C SER A 198 10.45 41.38 14.09
N CYS A 199 11.15 41.16 15.21
CA CYS A 199 11.32 42.02 16.40
C CYS A 199 10.49 41.66 17.66
N ALA A 200 11.18 41.00 18.59
CA ALA A 200 11.53 41.48 19.93
C ALA A 200 10.44 41.82 21.00
N THR A 201 10.69 41.22 22.18
CA THR A 201 10.57 41.75 23.58
C THR A 201 9.20 41.89 24.28
N GLY A 202 9.24 41.54 25.58
CA GLY A 202 8.33 41.97 26.67
C GLY A 202 7.29 40.92 27.07
N GLU A 203 7.37 40.28 28.24
CA GLU A 203 6.81 40.74 29.53
C GLU A 203 5.29 40.94 29.47
N ALA A 204 4.42 40.55 30.40
CA ALA A 204 4.42 39.81 31.66
C ALA A 204 2.93 39.71 32.08
N GLN A 205 2.62 38.80 33.02
CA GLN A 205 1.57 38.92 34.05
C GLN A 205 0.08 38.97 33.63
N GLU A 206 -0.72 38.01 34.12
CA GLU A 206 -1.62 38.13 35.30
C GLU A 206 -2.88 38.96 34.94
N ASP A 207 -4.10 38.65 35.36
CA ASP A 207 -4.54 37.84 36.47
C ASP A 207 -6.06 37.64 36.36
N SER A 208 -6.53 36.66 37.13
CA SER A 208 -7.71 36.78 38.00
C SER A 208 -9.10 36.85 37.36
N THR A 209 -9.92 35.81 37.60
CA THR A 209 -11.01 35.78 38.62
C THR A 209 -12.16 36.71 38.26
N ASP A 210 -13.42 36.46 38.53
CA ASP A 210 -14.13 35.51 39.37
C ASP A 210 -15.59 35.63 38.88
N GLU A 211 -16.39 34.57 38.97
CA GLU A 211 -17.49 34.47 39.93
C GLU A 211 -18.41 35.70 40.03
N CYS A 212 -19.73 35.60 40.05
CA CYS A 212 -20.69 34.51 40.11
C CYS A 212 -22.08 35.19 40.20
N LEU A 213 -23.13 34.38 40.27
CA LEU A 213 -24.46 34.72 40.83
C LEU A 213 -25.39 35.53 39.91
N SER A 214 -26.67 35.19 39.73
CA SER A 214 -27.53 34.21 40.39
C SER A 214 -28.82 34.07 39.59
N GLU A 215 -29.33 32.83 39.57
CA GLU A 215 -30.74 32.41 39.72
C GLU A 215 -31.84 33.22 39.02
N PHE A 216 -32.66 32.58 38.19
CA PHE A 216 -34.11 32.42 38.43
C PHE A 216 -34.74 31.45 37.39
N GLU A 217 -35.27 30.35 37.93
CA GLU A 217 -36.52 29.62 37.62
C GLU A 217 -37.01 29.37 36.17
N GLU A 218 -37.21 28.06 35.88
CA GLU A 218 -38.38 27.40 35.27
C GLU A 218 -39.25 28.23 34.29
N THR A 219 -39.44 27.86 33.02
CA THR A 219 -40.20 26.68 32.56
C THR A 219 -40.30 26.70 31.03
N SER A 220 -40.66 25.52 30.51
CA SER A 220 -40.68 25.01 29.14
C SER A 220 -41.57 25.71 28.11
N GLU A 221 -41.28 25.31 26.86
CA GLU A 221 -42.18 25.06 25.71
C GLU A 221 -42.36 26.14 24.62
N GLU A 222 -41.67 25.86 23.51
CA GLU A 222 -42.20 25.69 22.16
C GLU A 222 -43.29 26.65 21.63
N THR A 223 -42.88 27.38 20.59
CA THR A 223 -43.43 27.41 19.21
C THR A 223 -43.60 28.86 18.77
N MET A 224 -42.74 29.34 17.87
CA MET A 224 -43.01 30.59 17.17
C MET A 224 -42.69 30.47 15.68
N LEU A 225 -43.76 30.57 14.91
CA LEU A 225 -43.82 30.67 13.47
C LEU A 225 -43.30 32.05 13.02
N CYS A 226 -42.71 32.04 11.83
CA CYS A 226 -41.96 33.08 11.13
C CYS A 226 -42.53 34.52 11.13
N SER A 227 -41.60 35.49 11.13
CA SER A 227 -41.74 36.73 10.37
C SER A 227 -40.75 36.73 9.21
N GLN A 228 -41.31 36.89 8.02
CA GLN A 228 -40.65 37.04 6.73
C GLN A 228 -39.89 38.37 6.72
N ASP A 229 -38.57 38.35 6.54
CA ASP A 229 -37.77 39.40 5.86
C ASP A 229 -36.25 39.13 5.91
N GLU A 230 -35.81 37.88 5.72
CA GLU A 230 -34.39 37.56 5.39
C GLU A 230 -34.29 36.52 4.25
N VAL A 231 -35.23 36.57 3.31
CA VAL A 231 -35.38 35.59 2.20
C VAL A 231 -34.40 35.86 1.03
N THR A 232 -33.35 36.65 1.19
CA THR A 232 -32.41 36.95 0.09
C THR A 232 -30.93 36.69 0.40
N GLY A 233 -30.59 36.20 1.60
CA GLY A 233 -29.20 35.96 2.01
C GLY A 233 -28.79 34.49 2.20
N ILE A 234 -29.74 33.57 2.37
CA ILE A 234 -29.44 32.18 2.78
C ILE A 234 -29.54 31.17 1.62
N ALA A 235 -30.10 31.58 0.47
CA ALA A 235 -30.29 30.70 -0.68
C ALA A 235 -29.03 30.51 -1.58
N LYS A 236 -27.82 30.84 -1.10
CA LYS A 236 -26.62 30.85 -1.96
C LYS A 236 -25.34 30.24 -1.36
N ALA A 237 -25.47 29.29 -0.43
CA ALA A 237 -24.33 28.58 0.15
C ALA A 237 -24.50 27.05 0.26
N LEU A 238 -25.48 26.48 -0.44
CA LEU A 238 -25.61 25.03 -0.64
C LEU A 238 -25.53 24.75 -2.15
N SER A 239 -24.31 24.65 -2.67
CA SER A 239 -24.05 24.00 -3.96
C SER A 239 -23.23 22.74 -3.70
N VAL A 240 -23.88 21.76 -3.08
CA VAL A 240 -23.52 20.36 -3.31
C VAL A 240 -23.74 20.15 -4.80
N GLY A 241 -22.74 19.64 -5.52
CA GLY A 241 -22.87 19.35 -6.95
C GLY A 241 -24.18 18.62 -7.21
N GLU A 242 -24.98 19.15 -8.13
CA GLU A 242 -26.21 18.49 -8.58
C GLU A 242 -25.83 17.18 -9.27
N GLN A 243 -25.64 16.12 -8.48
CA GLN A 243 -25.94 14.77 -8.96
C GLN A 243 -27.41 14.83 -9.38
N PRO A 244 -27.75 14.50 -10.65
CA PRO A 244 -29.12 14.54 -11.12
C PRO A 244 -30.02 13.79 -10.14
N ILE A 245 -31.11 14.41 -9.68
CA ILE A 245 -32.08 13.78 -8.75
C ILE A 245 -32.48 12.38 -9.23
N GLU A 246 -32.52 12.20 -10.55
CA GLU A 246 -32.81 10.94 -11.24
C GLU A 246 -31.76 9.83 -10.97
N GLU A 247 -30.47 10.16 -10.85
CA GLU A 247 -29.40 9.20 -10.49
C GLU A 247 -29.53 8.75 -9.02
N LEU A 248 -29.87 9.67 -8.12
CA LEU A 248 -30.06 9.39 -6.70
C LEU A 248 -31.34 8.56 -6.44
N GLU A 249 -32.44 8.87 -7.13
CA GLU A 249 -33.68 8.10 -7.11
C GLU A 249 -33.47 6.68 -7.67
N THR A 250 -32.66 6.55 -8.73
CA THR A 250 -32.33 5.24 -9.31
C THR A 250 -31.47 4.40 -8.36
N ALA A 251 -30.45 5.00 -7.72
CA ALA A 251 -29.62 4.33 -6.73
C ALA A 251 -30.44 3.87 -5.50
N LEU A 252 -31.39 4.70 -5.06
CA LEU A 252 -32.30 4.36 -3.98
C LEU A 252 -33.25 3.22 -4.38
N ALA A 253 -33.87 3.28 -5.56
CA ALA A 253 -34.77 2.25 -6.07
C ALA A 253 -34.07 0.89 -6.21
N GLU A 254 -32.84 0.87 -6.70
CA GLU A 254 -32.06 -0.37 -6.82
C GLU A 254 -31.68 -0.91 -5.43
N ARG A 255 -31.32 -0.05 -4.47
CA ARG A 255 -31.06 -0.51 -3.08
C ARG A 255 -32.31 -1.07 -2.41
N MET A 256 -33.49 -0.52 -2.69
CA MET A 256 -34.76 -1.02 -2.17
C MET A 256 -35.13 -2.41 -2.74
N LYS A 257 -34.75 -2.70 -3.97
CA LYS A 257 -35.01 -4.00 -4.62
C LYS A 257 -34.28 -5.16 -3.96
N HIS A 258 -33.12 -4.89 -3.36
CA HIS A 258 -32.29 -5.89 -2.69
C HIS A 258 -32.47 -5.91 -1.15
N LEU A 259 -33.48 -5.25 -0.59
CA LEU A 259 -33.71 -5.21 0.87
C LEU A 259 -33.88 -6.59 1.52
N SER A 260 -34.52 -7.52 0.82
CA SER A 260 -34.80 -8.88 1.32
C SER A 260 -33.76 -9.92 0.90
N ASP A 261 -32.72 -9.52 0.18
CA ASP A 261 -31.74 -10.45 -0.35
C ASP A 261 -30.91 -11.10 0.75
N THR A 262 -30.74 -12.40 0.65
CA THR A 262 -29.77 -13.16 1.45
C THR A 262 -28.34 -12.71 1.13
N PHE A 263 -27.38 -13.03 2.00
CA PHE A 263 -25.94 -12.80 1.77
C PHE A 263 -25.51 -13.25 0.36
N GLN A 264 -25.94 -14.45 -0.05
CA GLN A 264 -25.58 -15.04 -1.33
C GLN A 264 -26.14 -14.22 -2.51
N GLN A 265 -27.43 -13.89 -2.47
CA GLN A 265 -28.09 -13.15 -3.56
C GLN A 265 -27.46 -11.77 -3.72
N TYR A 266 -27.22 -11.08 -2.60
CA TYR A 266 -26.63 -9.76 -2.61
C TYR A 266 -25.16 -9.77 -3.08
N LEU A 267 -24.38 -10.77 -2.65
CA LEU A 267 -23.01 -10.95 -3.16
C LEU A 267 -22.99 -11.15 -4.67
N LEU A 268 -23.84 -12.02 -5.22
CA LEU A 268 -23.88 -12.27 -6.66
C LEU A 268 -24.32 -11.03 -7.45
N TYR A 269 -25.28 -10.27 -6.92
CA TYR A 269 -25.66 -8.98 -7.47
C TYR A 269 -24.48 -8.00 -7.51
N LEU A 270 -23.74 -7.82 -6.40
CA LEU A 270 -22.60 -6.90 -6.34
C LEU A 270 -21.49 -7.28 -7.33
N ILE A 271 -21.25 -8.58 -7.51
CA ILE A 271 -20.28 -9.10 -8.49
C ILE A 271 -20.70 -8.72 -9.92
N GLU A 272 -21.98 -8.92 -10.26
CA GLU A 272 -22.53 -8.58 -11.57
C GLU A 272 -22.53 -7.05 -11.80
N ALA A 273 -22.93 -6.27 -10.80
CA ALA A 273 -22.96 -4.81 -10.84
C ALA A 273 -21.56 -4.20 -11.06
N LYS A 274 -20.50 -4.82 -10.52
CA LYS A 274 -19.10 -4.42 -10.74
C LYS A 274 -18.48 -5.01 -12.01
N GLY A 275 -19.24 -5.75 -12.81
CA GLY A 275 -18.75 -6.36 -14.07
C GLY A 275 -17.68 -7.44 -13.85
N GLN A 276 -17.62 -8.03 -12.67
CA GLN A 276 -16.62 -9.03 -12.32
C GLN A 276 -17.13 -10.44 -12.60
N THR A 277 -16.21 -11.36 -12.91
CA THR A 277 -16.57 -12.78 -12.99
C THR A 277 -16.47 -13.45 -11.62
N ASN A 278 -17.34 -14.44 -11.37
CA ASN A 278 -17.24 -15.30 -10.18
C ASN A 278 -15.82 -15.87 -9.99
N ALA A 279 -15.13 -16.16 -11.10
CA ALA A 279 -13.77 -16.69 -11.10
C ALA A 279 -12.74 -15.71 -10.54
N GLU A 280 -12.82 -14.45 -10.94
CA GLU A 280 -11.94 -13.43 -10.40
C GLU A 280 -12.17 -13.22 -8.90
N VAL A 281 -13.42 -13.18 -8.46
CA VAL A 281 -13.78 -12.92 -7.07
C VAL A 281 -13.22 -13.98 -6.15
N TYR A 282 -13.44 -15.28 -6.41
CA TYR A 282 -12.89 -16.32 -5.54
C TYR A 282 -11.36 -16.40 -5.62
N ASN A 283 -10.74 -16.09 -6.76
CA ASN A 283 -9.29 -16.06 -6.88
C ASN A 283 -8.68 -14.90 -6.06
N ARG A 284 -9.25 -13.69 -6.14
CA ARG A 284 -8.82 -12.52 -5.35
C ARG A 284 -9.07 -12.70 -3.85
N ALA A 285 -10.19 -13.31 -3.49
CA ALA A 285 -10.51 -13.67 -2.11
C ALA A 285 -9.65 -14.83 -1.58
N ILE A 286 -8.85 -15.49 -2.43
CA ILE A 286 -7.99 -16.64 -2.13
C ILE A 286 -8.81 -17.88 -1.69
N ILE A 287 -10.08 -17.96 -2.10
CA ILE A 287 -11.02 -19.01 -1.70
C ILE A 287 -11.06 -20.09 -2.79
N SER A 288 -11.14 -21.37 -2.40
CA SER A 288 -11.25 -22.45 -3.38
C SER A 288 -12.54 -22.36 -4.19
N LYS A 289 -12.46 -22.70 -5.49
CA LYS A 289 -13.64 -22.79 -6.38
C LYS A 289 -14.74 -23.68 -5.81
N GLN A 290 -14.39 -24.76 -5.11
CA GLN A 290 -15.35 -25.67 -4.48
C GLN A 290 -16.12 -24.98 -3.34
N LEU A 291 -15.43 -24.21 -2.51
CA LEU A 291 -16.04 -23.46 -1.42
C LEU A 291 -16.94 -22.33 -1.95
N PHE A 292 -16.48 -21.59 -2.96
CA PHE A 292 -17.32 -20.59 -3.63
C PHE A 292 -18.55 -21.21 -4.30
N SER A 293 -18.40 -22.40 -4.90
CA SER A 293 -19.54 -23.13 -5.49
C SER A 293 -20.56 -23.55 -4.43
N LYS A 294 -20.13 -23.90 -3.22
CA LYS A 294 -21.04 -24.17 -2.09
C LYS A 294 -21.81 -22.93 -1.68
N ILE A 295 -21.13 -21.79 -1.55
CA ILE A 295 -21.76 -20.48 -1.27
C ILE A 295 -22.79 -20.15 -2.35
N LYS A 296 -22.50 -20.44 -3.63
CA LYS A 296 -23.40 -20.16 -4.75
C LYS A 296 -24.60 -21.12 -4.88
N LEU A 297 -24.46 -22.38 -4.46
CA LEU A 297 -25.47 -23.40 -4.73
C LEU A 297 -26.35 -23.73 -3.52
N ASN A 298 -25.91 -23.40 -2.31
CA ASN A 298 -26.64 -23.71 -1.09
C ASN A 298 -27.17 -22.42 -0.44
N PRO A 299 -28.48 -22.12 -0.57
CA PRO A 299 -29.10 -20.93 0.02
C PRO A 299 -28.96 -20.84 1.55
N ASP A 300 -28.84 -21.98 2.22
CA ASP A 300 -28.66 -22.06 3.68
C ASP A 300 -27.18 -22.01 4.10
N TYR A 301 -26.25 -21.84 3.15
CA TYR A 301 -24.84 -21.73 3.47
C TYR A 301 -24.54 -20.42 4.19
N HIS A 302 -24.04 -20.54 5.42
CA HIS A 302 -23.64 -19.41 6.23
C HIS A 302 -22.11 -19.32 6.25
N PRO A 303 -21.48 -18.35 5.57
CA PRO A 303 -20.04 -18.17 5.63
C PRO A 303 -19.63 -17.75 7.04
N ASP A 304 -18.42 -18.13 7.48
CA ASP A 304 -17.84 -17.50 8.66
C ASP A 304 -17.44 -16.03 8.36
N LYS A 305 -17.23 -15.24 9.42
CA LYS A 305 -16.89 -13.81 9.29
C LYS A 305 -15.63 -13.60 8.44
N ALA A 306 -14.62 -14.46 8.58
CA ALA A 306 -13.38 -14.39 7.82
C ALA A 306 -13.63 -14.60 6.31
N THR A 307 -14.40 -15.63 5.95
CA THR A 307 -14.78 -15.92 4.56
C THR A 307 -15.62 -14.80 3.96
N ALA A 308 -16.56 -14.25 4.74
CA ALA A 308 -17.37 -13.12 4.30
C ALA A 308 -16.51 -11.87 4.02
N MET A 309 -15.59 -11.52 4.92
CA MET A 309 -14.65 -10.41 4.73
C MET A 309 -13.74 -10.61 3.52
N ARG A 310 -13.26 -11.84 3.30
CA ARG A 310 -12.48 -12.19 2.10
C ARG A 310 -13.27 -12.01 0.81
N LEU A 311 -14.56 -12.36 0.81
CA LEU A 311 -15.44 -12.13 -0.34
C LEU A 311 -15.66 -10.64 -0.60
N CYS A 312 -15.76 -9.80 0.44
CA CYS A 312 -15.83 -8.35 0.27
C CYS A 312 -14.58 -7.81 -0.44
N VAL A 313 -13.38 -8.28 -0.05
CA VAL A 313 -12.13 -7.91 -0.71
C VAL A 313 -12.08 -8.45 -2.13
N GLY A 314 -12.43 -9.72 -2.34
CA GLY A 314 -12.42 -10.34 -3.67
C GLY A 314 -13.37 -9.66 -4.66
N ALA A 315 -14.51 -9.18 -4.18
CA ALA A 315 -15.50 -8.42 -4.94
C ALA A 315 -15.21 -6.90 -4.99
N GLN A 316 -14.12 -6.44 -4.35
CA GLN A 316 -13.72 -5.03 -4.31
C GLN A 316 -14.85 -4.09 -3.83
N LEU A 317 -15.49 -4.49 -2.73
CA LEU A 317 -16.61 -3.76 -2.15
C LEU A 317 -16.13 -2.54 -1.37
N ASN A 318 -16.78 -1.40 -1.54
CA ASN A 318 -16.53 -0.23 -0.70
C ASN A 318 -17.02 -0.47 0.74
N LEU A 319 -16.78 0.48 1.64
CA LEU A 319 -17.09 0.30 3.06
C LEU A 319 -18.60 0.08 3.33
N ASP A 320 -19.47 0.77 2.59
CA ASP A 320 -20.92 0.67 2.78
C ASP A 320 -21.47 -0.64 2.23
N GLU A 321 -21.02 -1.06 1.04
CA GLU A 321 -21.32 -2.37 0.44
C GLU A 321 -20.84 -3.51 1.35
N THR A 322 -19.64 -3.36 1.92
CA THR A 322 -19.06 -4.33 2.86
C THR A 322 -19.90 -4.46 4.12
N LYS A 323 -20.29 -3.33 4.73
CA LYS A 323 -21.14 -3.32 5.93
C LYS A 323 -22.48 -3.99 5.66
N ASP A 324 -23.12 -3.66 4.53
CA ASP A 324 -24.42 -4.24 4.17
C ASP A 324 -24.32 -5.74 3.90
N LEU A 325 -23.30 -6.17 3.15
CA LEU A 325 -23.08 -7.58 2.86
C LEU A 325 -22.77 -8.38 4.14
N LEU A 326 -21.90 -7.87 5.03
CA LEU A 326 -21.60 -8.52 6.30
C LEU A 326 -22.84 -8.61 7.21
N ALA A 327 -23.67 -7.56 7.25
CA ALA A 327 -24.90 -7.54 8.05
C ALA A 327 -25.88 -8.65 7.60
N ARG A 328 -25.96 -8.94 6.30
CA ARG A 328 -26.79 -10.04 5.75
C ARG A 328 -26.27 -11.43 6.14
N ALA A 329 -24.99 -11.56 6.48
CA ALA A 329 -24.41 -12.76 7.09
C ALA A 329 -24.42 -12.70 8.63
N GLY A 330 -25.06 -11.72 9.25
CA GLY A 330 -25.12 -11.61 10.72
C GLY A 330 -23.83 -11.10 11.37
N TYR A 331 -22.96 -10.44 10.60
CA TYR A 331 -21.72 -9.86 11.11
C TYR A 331 -21.73 -8.34 11.02
N ALA A 332 -20.93 -7.71 11.88
CA ALA A 332 -20.62 -6.30 11.82
C ALA A 332 -19.11 -6.09 11.93
N LEU A 333 -18.63 -4.98 11.35
CA LEU A 333 -17.29 -4.46 11.61
C LEU A 333 -17.34 -3.70 12.95
N SER A 334 -16.67 -4.25 13.95
CA SER A 334 -16.60 -3.70 15.30
C SER A 334 -15.56 -2.58 15.36
N PRO A 335 -15.91 -1.38 15.83
CA PRO A 335 -14.96 -0.27 15.98
C PRO A 335 -13.96 -0.49 17.12
N CYS A 336 -14.11 -1.54 17.92
CA CYS A 336 -13.23 -1.89 19.03
C CYS A 336 -12.38 -3.15 18.77
N ASP A 337 -12.60 -3.83 17.64
CA ASP A 337 -11.81 -4.99 17.26
C ASP A 337 -10.68 -4.58 16.31
N LYS A 338 -9.43 -4.89 16.67
CA LYS A 338 -8.26 -4.46 15.89
C LYS A 338 -8.26 -5.03 14.47
N ARG A 339 -8.76 -6.25 14.25
CA ARG A 339 -8.84 -6.86 12.90
C ARG A 339 -9.84 -6.10 12.05
N ASP A 340 -11.00 -5.79 12.59
CA ASP A 340 -12.04 -5.04 11.88
C ASP A 340 -11.61 -3.60 11.57
N ILE A 341 -10.88 -2.94 12.47
CA ILE A 341 -10.30 -1.60 12.23
C ILE A 341 -9.28 -1.66 11.09
N ILE A 342 -8.34 -2.61 11.14
CA ILE A 342 -7.34 -2.80 10.10
C ILE A 342 -8.04 -3.08 8.77
N PHE A 343 -8.97 -4.03 8.74
CA PHE A 343 -9.73 -4.35 7.54
C PHE A 343 -10.46 -3.13 6.96
N SER A 344 -11.16 -2.36 7.80
CA SER A 344 -11.88 -1.15 7.38
C SER A 344 -10.94 -0.10 6.76
N PHE A 345 -9.75 0.09 7.35
CA PHE A 345 -8.74 1.00 6.82
C PHE A 345 -8.30 0.65 5.39
N PHE A 346 -8.15 -0.65 5.07
CA PHE A 346 -7.79 -1.09 3.72
C PHE A 346 -8.95 -0.87 2.73
N ILE A 347 -10.18 -1.18 3.14
CA ILE A 347 -11.38 -1.00 2.30
C ILE A 347 -11.62 0.50 1.99
N GLU A 348 -11.48 1.38 2.98
CA GLU A 348 -11.63 2.84 2.82
C GLU A 348 -10.63 3.45 1.83
N ARG A 349 -9.46 2.82 1.68
CA ARG A 349 -8.40 3.24 0.75
C ARG A 349 -8.45 2.51 -0.59
N GLU A 350 -9.50 1.74 -0.85
CA GLU A 350 -9.67 0.93 -2.05
C GLU A 350 -8.52 -0.09 -2.28
N ILE A 351 -7.87 -0.53 -1.19
CA ILE A 351 -6.82 -1.53 -1.25
C ILE A 351 -7.44 -2.91 -1.04
N PHE A 352 -7.71 -3.59 -2.16
CA PHE A 352 -8.37 -4.89 -2.19
C PHE A 352 -7.41 -6.05 -2.39
N ASP A 353 -6.36 -6.15 -1.56
CA ASP A 353 -5.40 -7.25 -1.58
C ASP A 353 -5.40 -7.98 -0.23
N MET A 354 -5.81 -9.24 -0.25
CA MET A 354 -5.85 -10.08 0.95
C MET A 354 -4.48 -10.30 1.58
N ILE A 355 -3.41 -10.33 0.78
CA ILE A 355 -2.05 -10.54 1.28
C ILE A 355 -1.59 -9.31 2.06
N GLU A 356 -1.86 -8.11 1.55
CA GLU A 356 -1.54 -6.85 2.24
C GLU A 356 -2.30 -6.71 3.57
N ILE A 357 -3.58 -7.10 3.58
CA ILE A 357 -4.37 -7.12 4.81
C ILE A 357 -3.79 -8.12 5.82
N ASP A 358 -3.42 -9.33 5.39
CA ASP A 358 -2.83 -10.34 6.27
C ASP A 358 -1.46 -9.92 6.82
N ILE A 359 -0.64 -9.24 6.02
CA ILE A 359 0.62 -8.64 6.50
C ILE A 359 0.34 -7.63 7.62
N ALA A 360 -0.65 -6.76 7.45
CA ALA A 360 -1.02 -5.78 8.47
C ALA A 360 -1.59 -6.42 9.74
N LEU A 361 -2.34 -7.52 9.60
CA LEU A 361 -2.81 -8.29 10.76
C LEU A 361 -1.65 -8.92 11.53
N GLU A 362 -0.69 -9.56 10.83
CA GLU A 362 0.48 -10.17 11.44
C GLU A 362 1.37 -9.12 12.14
N GLU A 363 1.55 -7.94 11.54
CA GLU A 363 2.28 -6.80 12.15
C GLU A 363 1.68 -6.34 13.48
N HIS A 364 0.37 -6.55 13.66
CA HIS A 364 -0.35 -6.22 14.88
C HIS A 364 -0.59 -7.44 15.80
N GLY A 365 0.05 -8.59 15.52
CA GLY A 365 -0.02 -9.80 16.34
C GLY A 365 -1.36 -10.54 16.25
N LEU A 366 -2.09 -10.34 15.15
CA LEU A 366 -3.39 -10.96 14.91
C LEU A 366 -3.25 -12.14 13.94
N THR A 367 -4.21 -13.07 13.97
CA THR A 367 -4.24 -14.20 13.04
C THR A 367 -4.68 -13.75 11.64
N CYS A 368 -3.96 -14.18 10.61
CA CYS A 368 -4.29 -13.96 9.20
C CYS A 368 -5.62 -14.61 8.78
N PHE A 369 -6.19 -14.14 7.68
CA PHE A 369 -7.39 -14.67 7.04
C PHE A 369 -7.13 -15.93 6.20
N ILE A 370 -5.89 -16.12 5.72
CA ILE A 370 -5.49 -17.18 4.78
C ILE A 370 -4.61 -18.24 5.46
#